data_AF-A0A354M0E4-F1
#
_entry.id   AF-A0A354M0E4-F1
#
_cell.length_a   1.000
_cell.length_b   1.000
_cell.length_c   1.000
_cell.angle_alpha   90.00
_cell.angle_beta   90.00
_cell.angle_gamma   90.00
#
_symmetry.space_group_name_H-M   'P 1'
#
loop_
_entity.id
_entity.type
_entity.pdbx_description
1 polymer ?
#
loop_
_entity_poly.entity_id
_entity_poly.type
_entity_poly.pdbx_seq_one_letter_code
_entity_poly.pdbx_strand_id
1 'polypeptide(L)'
;MSLRKINRRSPWCWIPTLYFAEGIPYVAVMTIAVILYKRMGVSNTEIALYTSWLYLPWVLKPLWSPFVDILKTRRWWIIMMQLLVGAGLAGIAFTIPTSFFLQVTLAFFWLLAFSSA
;
A
#
# COMPACT_ATOMS: atom_id res chain seq x y z
N MET A 1 -44.65 13.26 14.82
CA MET A 1 -44.09 13.13 13.47
C MET A 1 -42.58 13.32 13.56
N SER A 2 -41.79 12.25 13.53
CA SER A 2 -40.33 12.30 13.72
C SER A 2 -39.63 12.60 12.39
N LEU A 3 -38.97 13.76 12.29
CA LEU A 3 -38.18 14.13 11.12
C LEU A 3 -36.91 13.27 11.07
N ARG A 4 -36.86 12.30 10.15
CA ARG A 4 -35.60 11.61 9.81
C ARG A 4 -34.61 12.66 9.32
N LYS A 5 -33.51 12.86 10.07
CA LYS A 5 -32.32 13.57 9.60
C LYS A 5 -31.77 12.82 8.37
N ILE A 6 -32.02 13.35 7.17
CA ILE A 6 -31.35 12.87 5.96
C ILE A 6 -29.89 13.31 6.08
N ASN A 7 -29.01 12.37 6.42
CA ASN A 7 -27.58 12.61 6.55
C ASN A 7 -26.99 12.94 5.18
N ARG A 8 -26.83 14.24 4.85
CA ARG A 8 -26.35 14.75 3.56
C ARG A 8 -24.83 14.62 3.36
N ARG A 9 -24.20 13.54 3.82
CA ARG A 9 -22.79 13.30 3.47
C ARG A 9 -22.73 12.79 2.04
N SER A 10 -22.47 13.70 1.09
CA SER A 10 -22.25 13.35 -0.31
C SER A 10 -21.14 12.28 -0.40
N PRO A 11 -21.38 11.15 -1.11
CA PRO A 11 -20.36 10.14 -1.35
C PRO A 11 -19.07 10.71 -1.97
N TRP A 12 -19.18 11.82 -2.68
CA TRP A 12 -18.07 12.53 -3.31
C TRP A 12 -17.03 13.06 -2.32
N CYS A 13 -17.44 13.36 -1.08
CA CYS A 13 -16.51 13.85 -0.05
C CYS A 13 -15.48 12.78 0.37
N TRP A 14 -15.74 11.50 0.07
CA TRP A 14 -14.85 10.39 0.40
C TRP A 14 -13.84 10.10 -0.70
N ILE A 15 -14.07 10.57 -1.92
CA ILE A 15 -13.20 10.29 -3.07
C ILE A 15 -11.78 10.85 -2.84
N PRO A 16 -11.58 12.12 -2.44
CA PRO A 16 -10.24 12.67 -2.25
C PRO A 16 -9.43 11.94 -1.16
N THR A 17 -10.09 11.56 -0.06
CA THR A 17 -9.43 10.86 1.04
C THR A 17 -9.05 9.43 0.68
N LEU A 18 -9.85 8.76 -0.16
CA LEU A 18 -9.52 7.44 -0.70
C LEU A 18 -8.33 7.49 -1.65
N TYR A 19 -8.32 8.41 -2.62
CA TYR A 19 -7.19 8.57 -3.53
C TYR A 19 -5.91 8.96 -2.81
N PHE A 20 -6.01 9.79 -1.76
CA PHE A 20 -4.86 10.11 -0.91
C PHE A 20 -4.34 8.87 -0.17
N ALA A 21 -5.24 8.06 0.40
CA ALA A 21 -4.87 6.82 1.08
C ALA A 21 -4.25 5.77 0.12
N GLU A 22 -4.71 5.70 -1.13
CA GLU A 22 -4.16 4.82 -2.18
C GLU A 22 -2.81 5.33 -2.70
N GLY A 23 -2.65 6.66 -2.81
CA GLY A 23 -1.44 7.28 -3.35
C GLY A 23 -0.20 7.12 -2.46
N ILE A 24 -0.35 7.09 -1.12
CA ILE A 24 0.77 6.93 -0.19
C ILE A 24 1.55 5.62 -0.42
N PRO A 25 0.93 4.43 -0.36
CA PRO A 25 1.64 3.18 -0.59
C PRO A 25 2.18 3.08 -2.03
N TYR A 26 1.47 3.61 -3.02
CA TYR A 26 1.98 3.66 -4.40
C TYR A 26 3.30 4.43 -4.50
N VAL A 27 3.36 5.66 -3.98
CA VAL A 27 4.59 6.48 -4.00
C VAL A 27 5.69 5.83 -3.17
N ALA A 28 5.34 5.21 -2.04
CA ALA A 28 6.30 4.51 -1.19
C ALA A 28 7.01 3.37 -1.96
N VAL A 29 6.24 2.56 -2.68
CA VAL A 29 6.78 1.43 -3.44
C VAL A 29 7.54 1.90 -4.69
N MET A 30 7.00 2.87 -5.43
CA MET A 30 7.56 3.31 -6.70
C MET A 30 8.83 4.17 -6.54
N THR A 31 8.87 5.00 -5.49
CA THR A 31 9.90 6.03 -5.35
C THR A 31 10.75 5.82 -4.11
N ILE A 32 10.13 5.65 -2.94
CA ILE A 32 10.86 5.56 -1.67
C ILE A 32 11.71 4.29 -1.63
N ALA A 33 11.21 3.14 -2.13
CA ALA A 33 11.97 1.90 -2.19
C ALA A 33 13.27 2.03 -3.00
N VAL A 34 13.19 2.63 -4.19
CA VAL A 34 14.34 2.86 -5.08
C VAL A 34 15.38 3.75 -4.40
N ILE A 35 14.93 4.86 -3.81
CA ILE A 35 15.81 5.82 -3.14
C ILE A 35 16.47 5.17 -1.92
N LEU A 36 15.72 4.42 -1.12
CA LEU A 36 16.23 3.73 0.07
C LEU A 36 17.36 2.77 -0.31
N TYR A 37 17.12 1.87 -1.27
CA TYR A 37 18.15 0.91 -1.68
C TYR A 37 19.37 1.59 -2.28
N LYS A 38 19.17 2.66 -3.06
CA LYS A 38 20.28 3.41 -3.62
C LYS A 38 21.14 4.08 -2.55
N ARG A 39 20.52 4.61 -1.49
CA ARG A 39 21.21 5.22 -0.34
C ARG A 39 21.93 4.18 0.53
N MET A 40 21.42 2.95 0.57
CA MET A 40 22.02 1.81 1.28
C MET A 40 23.17 1.14 0.51
N GLY A 41 23.58 1.69 -0.64
CA GLY A 41 24.72 1.19 -1.41
C GLY A 41 24.42 -0.01 -2.31
N VAL A 42 23.15 -0.36 -2.50
CA VAL A 42 22.75 -1.47 -3.39
C VAL A 42 23.04 -1.11 -4.85
N SER A 43 23.45 -2.09 -5.66
CA SER A 43 23.74 -1.88 -7.07
C SER A 43 22.49 -1.53 -7.87
N ASN A 44 22.62 -0.73 -8.93
CA ASN A 44 21.47 -0.37 -9.78
C ASN A 44 20.82 -1.59 -10.44
N THR A 45 21.63 -2.60 -10.78
CA THR A 45 21.16 -3.84 -11.40
C THR A 45 20.24 -4.60 -10.46
N GLU A 46 20.65 -4.77 -9.20
CA GLU A 46 19.82 -5.42 -8.17
C GLU A 46 18.57 -4.60 -7.88
N ILE A 47 18.68 -3.27 -7.73
CA ILE A 47 17.52 -2.39 -7.52
C ILE A 47 16.50 -2.59 -8.63
N ALA A 48 16.92 -2.56 -9.90
CA ALA A 48 16.03 -2.74 -11.04
C ALA A 48 15.36 -4.13 -11.02
N LEU A 49 16.13 -5.18 -10.72
CA LEU A 49 15.60 -6.55 -10.59
C LEU A 49 14.53 -6.62 -9.51
N TYR A 50 14.82 -6.11 -8.32
CA TYR A 50 13.95 -6.19 -7.16
C TYR A 50 12.71 -5.30 -7.26
N THR A 51 12.85 -4.09 -7.79
CA THR A 51 11.71 -3.16 -7.93
C THR A 51 10.79 -3.55 -9.06
N SER A 52 11.29 -4.23 -10.10
CA SER A 52 10.46 -4.80 -11.16
C SER A 52 9.42 -5.79 -10.61
N TRP A 53 9.78 -6.56 -9.59
CA TRP A 53 8.85 -7.50 -8.92
C TRP A 53 7.81 -6.81 -8.05
N LEU A 54 8.10 -5.59 -7.60
CA LEU A 54 7.12 -4.78 -6.88
C LEU A 54 5.96 -4.38 -7.78
N TYR A 55 6.11 -4.37 -9.12
CA TYR A 55 5.02 -4.05 -10.06
C TYR A 55 3.96 -5.15 -10.21
N LEU A 56 4.28 -6.40 -9.85
CA LEU A 56 3.38 -7.56 -9.99
C LEU A 56 2.00 -7.43 -9.34
N PRO A 57 1.85 -6.84 -8.13
CA PRO A 57 0.55 -6.68 -7.48
C PRO A 57 -0.45 -5.88 -8.33
N TRP A 58 0.02 -4.88 -9.08
CA TRP A 58 -0.82 -4.12 -10.00
C TRP A 58 -1.29 -4.94 -11.20
N VAL A 59 -0.48 -5.91 -11.68
CA VAL A 59 -0.87 -6.85 -12.75
C VAL A 59 -1.88 -7.87 -12.24
N LEU A 60 -1.76 -8.29 -10.97
CA LEU A 60 -2.69 -9.22 -10.32
C LEU A 60 -4.01 -8.56 -9.91
N LYS A 61 -4.14 -7.23 -10.01
CA LYS A 61 -5.32 -6.46 -9.61
C LYS A 61 -6.65 -7.01 -10.16
N PRO A 62 -6.77 -7.40 -11.46
CA PRO A 62 -8.01 -7.98 -11.99
C PRO A 62 -8.41 -9.30 -11.31
N LEU A 63 -7.44 -10.09 -10.85
CA LEU A 63 -7.69 -11.36 -10.16
C LEU A 63 -8.07 -11.16 -8.70
N TRP A 64 -7.57 -10.10 -8.06
CA TRP A 64 -7.81 -9.85 -6.63
C TRP A 64 -9.06 -8.99 -6.36
N SER A 65 -9.46 -8.11 -7.29
CA SER A 65 -10.66 -7.28 -7.15
C SER A 65 -11.94 -8.05 -6.77
N PRO A 66 -12.24 -9.24 -7.34
CA PRO A 66 -13.42 -10.02 -6.95
C PRO A 66 -13.40 -10.46 -5.49
N PHE A 67 -12.23 -10.76 -4.93
CA PHE A 67 -12.10 -11.19 -3.53
C PHE A 67 -12.45 -10.05 -2.57
N VAL A 68 -12.05 -8.82 -2.91
CA VAL A 68 -12.38 -7.61 -2.13
C VAL A 68 -13.89 -7.40 -2.07
N ASP A 69 -14.59 -7.64 -3.19
CA ASP A 69 -16.05 -7.48 -3.27
C ASP A 69 -16.83 -8.60 -2.58
N ILE A 70 -16.26 -9.82 -2.48
CA ILE A 70 -16.94 -11.00 -1.89
C ILE A 70 -16.80 -11.06 -0.36
N LEU A 71 -15.68 -10.63 0.22
CA LEU A 71 -15.34 -10.95 1.61
C LEU A 71 -16.06 -10.10 2.68
N LYS A 72 -16.18 -8.77 2.50
CA LYS A 72 -16.68 -7.83 3.54
C LYS A 72 -17.16 -6.50 2.95
N THR A 73 -17.58 -5.57 3.82
CA THR A 73 -17.93 -4.19 3.43
C THR A 73 -16.70 -3.35 3.02
N ARG A 74 -16.86 -2.45 2.05
CA ARG A 74 -15.80 -1.54 1.56
C ARG A 74 -15.08 -0.76 2.68
N ARG A 75 -15.82 -0.31 3.71
CA ARG A 75 -15.26 0.45 4.85
C ARG A 75 -14.26 -0.37 5.68
N TRP A 76 -14.57 -1.65 5.91
CA TRP A 76 -13.69 -2.54 6.65
C TRP A 76 -12.38 -2.77 5.88
N TRP A 77 -12.49 -2.91 4.55
CA TRP A 77 -11.32 -3.05 3.68
C TRP A 77 -10.40 -1.83 3.74
N ILE A 78 -10.96 -0.62 3.63
CA ILE A 78 -10.19 0.63 3.73
C ILE A 78 -9.41 0.71 5.05
N ILE A 79 -10.05 0.39 6.18
CA ILE A 79 -9.39 0.45 7.50
C ILE A 79 -8.29 -0.61 7.61
N MET A 80 -8.53 -1.84 7.13
CA MET A 80 -7.52 -2.90 7.12
C MET A 80 -6.32 -2.53 6.26
N MET A 81 -6.52 -1.96 5.08
CA MET A 81 -5.43 -1.51 4.21
C MET A 81 -4.64 -0.37 4.84
N GLN A 82 -5.30 0.60 5.47
CA GLN A 82 -4.61 1.68 6.20
C GLN A 82 -3.73 1.15 7.35
N LEU A 83 -4.23 0.16 8.11
CA LEU A 83 -3.44 -0.49 9.16
C LEU A 83 -2.26 -1.28 8.58
N LEU A 84 -2.47 -2.00 7.48
CA LEU A 84 -1.42 -2.72 6.75
C LEU A 84 -0.32 -1.76 6.26
N VAL A 85 -0.71 -0.59 5.71
CA VAL A 85 0.23 0.44 5.28
C VAL A 85 1.06 0.94 6.46
N GLY A 86 0.41 1.30 7.57
CA GLY A 86 1.09 1.76 8.77
C GLY A 86 2.05 0.70 9.34
N ALA A 87 1.60 -0.55 9.43
CA ALA A 87 2.42 -1.67 9.89
C ALA A 87 3.59 -1.97 8.95
N GLY A 88 3.38 -1.89 7.63
CA GLY A 88 4.42 -2.09 6.63
C GLY A 88 5.50 -1.03 6.68
N LEU A 89 5.13 0.24 6.79
CA LEU A 89 6.08 1.35 6.96
C LEU A 89 6.85 1.26 8.27
N ALA A 90 6.18 0.93 9.37
CA ALA A 90 6.84 0.67 10.65
C ALA A 90 7.82 -0.51 10.53
N GLY A 91 7.41 -1.60 9.88
CA GLY A 91 8.25 -2.76 9.60
C GLY A 91 9.52 -2.40 8.83
N ILE A 92 9.41 -1.56 7.80
CA ILE A 92 10.57 -1.04 7.07
C ILE A 92 11.49 -0.25 8.00
N ALA A 93 10.94 0.69 8.78
CA ALA A 93 11.73 1.53 9.68
C ALA A 93 12.54 0.69 10.70
N PHE A 94 11.93 -0.34 11.29
CA PHE A 94 12.60 -1.22 12.25
C PHE A 94 13.61 -2.20 11.64
N THR A 95 13.54 -2.45 10.34
CA THR A 95 14.36 -3.49 9.67
C THR A 95 15.55 -2.94 8.90
N ILE A 96 15.62 -1.63 8.67
CA ILE A 96 16.80 -0.94 8.13
C ILE A 96 18.13 -1.31 8.85
N PRO A 97 18.21 -1.39 10.20
CA PRO A 97 19.48 -1.70 10.87
C PRO A 97 19.86 -3.20 10.84
N THR A 98 19.07 -4.06 10.19
CA THR A 98 19.32 -5.52 10.18
C THR A 98 20.23 -5.94 9.02
N SER A 99 20.94 -7.06 9.18
CA SER A 99 21.80 -7.64 8.13
C SER A 99 21.03 -8.10 6.89
N PHE A 100 19.74 -8.42 7.05
CA PHE A 100 18.85 -8.86 5.97
C PHE A 100 17.88 -7.75 5.51
N PHE A 101 18.24 -6.48 5.72
CA PHE A 101 17.34 -5.35 5.48
C PHE A 101 16.67 -5.43 4.10
N LEU A 102 17.43 -5.74 3.04
CA LEU A 102 16.92 -5.73 1.67
C LEU A 102 15.75 -6.70 1.48
N GLN A 103 15.87 -7.95 1.93
CA GLN A 103 14.82 -8.97 1.78
C GLN A 103 13.57 -8.61 2.59
N VAL A 104 13.78 -8.13 3.81
CA VAL A 104 12.69 -7.84 4.75
C VAL A 104 11.94 -6.57 4.35
N THR A 105 12.65 -5.50 3.99
CA THR A 105 12.01 -4.28 3.48
C THR A 105 11.30 -4.54 2.16
N LEU A 106 11.83 -5.43 1.32
CA LEU A 106 11.17 -5.80 0.07
C LEU A 106 9.86 -6.56 0.31
N ALA A 107 9.82 -7.46 1.29
CA ALA A 107 8.57 -8.11 1.70
C ALA A 107 7.53 -7.09 2.19
N PHE A 108 7.95 -6.10 2.99
CA PHE A 108 7.06 -5.02 3.43
C PHE A 108 6.61 -4.11 2.28
N PHE A 109 7.50 -3.76 1.35
CA PHE A 109 7.11 -3.02 0.14
C PHE A 109 6.16 -3.83 -0.74
N TRP A 110 6.30 -5.14 -0.78
CA TRP A 110 5.36 -6.03 -1.48
C TRP A 110 3.97 -5.96 -0.83
N LEU A 111 3.89 -6.04 0.51
CA LEU A 111 2.64 -5.86 1.24
C LEU A 111 2.02 -4.47 1.00
N LEU A 112 2.85 -3.41 0.97
CA LEU A 112 2.42 -2.05 0.65
C LEU A 112 1.83 -1.96 -0.76
N ALA A 113 2.46 -2.59 -1.75
CA ALA A 113 1.97 -2.61 -3.12
C ALA A 113 0.58 -3.27 -3.22
N PHE A 114 0.35 -4.38 -2.51
CA PHE A 114 -0.99 -4.97 -2.39
C PHE A 114 -2.00 -4.09 -1.67
N SER A 115 -1.57 -3.31 -0.67
CA SER A 115 -2.46 -2.41 0.07
C SER A 115 -2.86 -1.15 -0.70
N SER A 116 -2.13 -0.82 -1.77
CA SER A 116 -2.49 0.24 -2.71
C SER A 116 -3.53 -0.20 -3.76
N ALA A 117 -4.02 -1.45 -3.68
CA ALA A 117 -4.93 -2.03 -4.66
C ALA A 117 -6.41 -1.88 -4.29
#